data_AF-A0A934M2L0-F1
#
_entry.id   AF-A0A934M2L0-F1
#
_cell.length_a   1.000
_cell.length_b   1.000
_cell.length_c   1.000
_cell.angle_alpha   90.00
_cell.angle_beta   90.00
_cell.angle_gamma   90.00
#
_symmetry.space_group_name_H-M   'P 1'
#
loop_
_entity.id
_entity.type
_entity.pdbx_description
1 polymer ?
#
loop_
_entity_poly.entity_id
_entity_poly.type
_entity_poly.pdbx_seq_one_letter_code
_entity_poly.pdbx_strand_id
1 'polypeptide(L)'
;MNKIIHICFSESTRGSIRHALSENLLEGSMVISFCDDLSHGPIANVEMHNRAIWWNKVLPKDEFDYIEDVKQNYKDFFQKICEIKNETVYMWYGENAYELCGLMYAILSVECNIKNLYIINVSNITYNKGLKNEYKPRYSGEIVPEKFIDFIKSKTKIDEETFNNIKELWSKLQEENTLFRICENGKVISVSEDYLDEFILGYTNEKFRKAARIVGEALGYSKIHVSDTFIFWRILEMIQLGKIEYKGTFGIMREMELKQAEGIYIRNYNKLVRDNIPKIIEADGKELKFRRLEDEEYLEALDEKLHEEMMEYSLNNGSTEELADIVEVIYAILEHKNIDITEFEKIRLQKKNINGGFKEKLFLETVRKP
;
A
#
# COMPACT_ATOMS: atom_id res chain seq x y z
N MET A 1 -14.67 -11.03 -34.85
CA MET A 1 -13.83 -10.01 -34.18
C MET A 1 -13.20 -10.65 -32.96
N ASN A 2 -11.93 -10.40 -32.69
CA ASN A 2 -11.34 -10.82 -31.42
C ASN A 2 -12.03 -10.04 -30.29
N LYS A 3 -12.40 -10.73 -29.21
CA LYS A 3 -13.01 -10.08 -28.04
C LYS A 3 -12.05 -9.03 -27.47
N ILE A 4 -12.60 -7.92 -26.98
CA ILE A 4 -11.85 -6.84 -26.34
C ILE A 4 -11.99 -6.99 -24.82
N ILE A 5 -10.87 -6.96 -24.12
CA ILE A 5 -10.78 -6.96 -22.66
C ILE A 5 -10.20 -5.61 -22.24
N HIS A 6 -10.87 -4.97 -21.27
CA HIS A 6 -10.34 -3.76 -20.65
C HIS A 6 -9.68 -4.09 -19.32
N ILE A 7 -8.52 -3.50 -19.05
CA ILE A 7 -7.82 -3.59 -17.76
C ILE A 7 -7.71 -2.18 -17.19
N CYS A 8 -8.02 -2.02 -15.91
CA CYS A 8 -7.99 -0.74 -15.20
C CYS A 8 -7.47 -0.90 -13.77
N PHE A 9 -7.17 0.22 -13.11
CA PHE A 9 -6.43 0.18 -11.86
C PHE A 9 -7.20 0.73 -10.66
N SER A 10 -8.49 1.01 -10.80
CA SER A 10 -9.36 1.44 -9.70
C SER A 10 -10.77 0.84 -9.81
N GLU A 11 -11.44 0.69 -8.67
CA GLU A 11 -12.84 0.24 -8.61
C GLU A 11 -13.80 1.21 -9.32
N SER A 12 -13.53 2.52 -9.21
CA SER A 12 -14.32 3.56 -9.89
C SER A 12 -14.23 3.43 -11.41
N THR A 13 -13.03 3.23 -11.95
CA THR A 13 -12.83 2.99 -13.39
C THR A 13 -13.53 1.69 -13.81
N ARG A 14 -13.36 0.62 -13.03
CA ARG A 14 -13.99 -0.67 -13.31
C ARG A 14 -15.50 -0.54 -13.43
N GLY A 15 -16.14 0.15 -12.48
CA GLY A 15 -17.57 0.42 -12.48
C GLY A 15 -18.00 1.22 -13.72
N SER A 16 -17.26 2.28 -14.05
CA SER A 16 -17.57 3.17 -15.18
C SER A 16 -17.44 2.47 -16.53
N ILE A 17 -16.39 1.67 -16.75
CA ILE A 17 -16.23 0.87 -17.96
C ILE A 17 -17.33 -0.19 -18.04
N ARG A 18 -17.63 -0.91 -16.94
CA ARG A 18 -18.71 -1.91 -16.94
C ARG A 18 -20.06 -1.31 -17.33
N HIS A 19 -20.37 -0.10 -16.84
CA HIS A 19 -21.56 0.63 -17.24
C HIS A 19 -21.52 1.03 -18.72
N ALA A 20 -20.39 1.55 -19.21
CA ALA A 20 -20.23 1.87 -20.63
C ALA A 20 -20.44 0.64 -21.53
N LEU A 21 -19.97 -0.55 -21.11
CA LEU A 21 -20.21 -1.81 -21.83
C LEU A 21 -21.69 -2.22 -21.80
N SER A 22 -22.37 -2.10 -20.65
CA SER A 22 -23.79 -2.50 -20.54
C SER A 22 -24.72 -1.60 -21.39
N GLU A 23 -24.38 -0.32 -21.50
CA GLU A 23 -25.11 0.66 -22.29
C GLU A 23 -24.67 0.69 -23.78
N ASN A 24 -23.78 -0.20 -24.21
CA ASN A 24 -23.21 -0.23 -25.56
C ASN A 24 -22.52 1.09 -25.98
N LEU A 25 -22.02 1.86 -25.01
CA LEU A 25 -21.23 3.08 -25.23
C LEU A 25 -19.76 2.77 -25.55
N LEU A 26 -19.30 1.57 -25.19
CA LEU A 26 -17.95 1.07 -25.43
C LEU A 26 -18.01 -0.39 -25.87
N GLU A 27 -17.16 -0.77 -26.82
CA GLU A 27 -17.03 -2.17 -27.25
C GLU A 27 -16.09 -2.94 -26.32
N GLY A 28 -16.56 -4.06 -25.79
CA GLY A 28 -15.78 -4.93 -24.92
C GLY A 28 -16.59 -6.10 -24.40
N SER A 29 -15.92 -7.18 -24.01
CA SER A 29 -16.57 -8.36 -23.42
C SER A 29 -16.31 -8.51 -21.93
N MET A 30 -15.27 -7.87 -21.41
CA MET A 30 -14.84 -8.06 -20.03
C MET A 30 -14.04 -6.86 -19.51
N VAL A 31 -14.10 -6.65 -18.20
CA VAL A 31 -13.27 -5.70 -17.46
C VAL A 31 -12.52 -6.45 -16.37
N ILE A 32 -11.19 -6.32 -16.36
CA ILE A 32 -10.30 -6.78 -15.30
C ILE A 32 -9.81 -5.54 -14.54
N SER A 33 -9.62 -5.68 -13.24
CA SER A 33 -9.12 -4.60 -12.39
C SER A 33 -8.01 -5.11 -11.48
N PHE A 34 -6.97 -4.30 -11.31
CA PHE A 34 -5.98 -4.45 -10.25
C PHE A 34 -6.01 -3.20 -9.39
N CYS A 35 -6.56 -3.28 -8.19
CA CYS A 35 -6.96 -2.12 -7.42
C CYS A 35 -5.99 -1.75 -6.28
N ASP A 36 -4.93 -2.52 -6.04
CA ASP A 36 -3.89 -2.18 -5.06
C ASP A 36 -3.09 -0.97 -5.55
N ASP A 37 -3.05 0.09 -4.74
CA ASP A 37 -2.27 1.28 -5.02
C ASP A 37 -0.78 1.05 -4.71
N LEU A 38 -0.07 0.66 -5.76
CA LEU A 38 1.39 0.46 -5.78
C LEU A 38 2.18 1.77 -5.92
N SER A 39 1.55 2.95 -5.81
CA SER A 39 2.30 4.22 -5.65
C SER A 39 2.81 4.40 -4.21
N HIS A 40 2.26 3.65 -3.26
CA HIS A 40 2.73 3.66 -1.87
C HIS A 40 2.90 2.25 -1.28
N GLY A 41 3.76 2.17 -0.28
CA GLY A 41 4.20 0.92 0.35
C GLY A 41 5.26 0.17 -0.45
N PRO A 42 5.81 -0.91 0.13
CA PRO A 42 6.87 -1.69 -0.50
C PRO A 42 6.38 -2.42 -1.76
N ILE A 43 7.27 -2.51 -2.76
CA ILE A 43 7.05 -3.22 -4.03
C ILE A 43 8.24 -4.11 -4.46
N ALA A 44 9.29 -4.21 -3.66
CA ALA A 44 10.43 -5.11 -3.93
C ALA A 44 9.96 -6.52 -4.29
N ASN A 45 8.91 -6.99 -3.61
CA ASN A 45 8.15 -8.17 -4.00
C ASN A 45 6.64 -7.91 -3.85
N VAL A 46 5.96 -7.65 -4.97
CA VAL A 46 4.50 -7.40 -4.99
C VAL A 46 3.75 -8.72 -4.93
N GLU A 47 3.55 -9.19 -3.71
CA GLU A 47 2.78 -10.38 -3.37
C GLU A 47 1.60 -10.02 -2.48
N MET A 48 0.48 -10.71 -2.69
CA MET A 48 -0.78 -10.47 -1.97
C MET A 48 -0.58 -10.39 -0.44
N HIS A 49 0.26 -11.27 0.13
CA HIS A 49 0.52 -11.30 1.57
C HIS A 49 1.27 -10.05 2.05
N ASN A 50 2.36 -9.68 1.38
CA ASN A 50 3.19 -8.53 1.76
C ASN A 50 2.40 -7.23 1.63
N ARG A 51 1.57 -7.12 0.60
CA ARG A 51 0.69 -5.97 0.39
C ARG A 51 -0.42 -5.89 1.42
N ALA A 52 -1.03 -7.01 1.81
CA ALA A 52 -1.99 -7.06 2.91
C ALA A 52 -1.40 -6.55 4.23
N ILE A 53 -0.13 -6.85 4.50
CA ILE A 53 0.60 -6.42 5.70
C ILE A 53 0.87 -4.91 5.67
N TRP A 54 1.27 -4.37 4.51
CA TRP A 54 1.38 -2.92 4.31
C TRP A 54 0.04 -2.22 4.57
N TRP A 55 -1.05 -2.71 3.99
CA TRP A 55 -2.37 -2.14 4.19
C TRP A 55 -2.83 -2.21 5.64
N ASN A 56 -2.57 -3.32 6.34
CA ASN A 56 -2.85 -3.43 7.78
C ASN A 56 -2.12 -2.39 8.62
N LYS A 57 -0.96 -1.90 8.18
CA LYS A 57 -0.19 -0.85 8.87
C LYS A 57 -0.77 0.55 8.65
N VAL A 58 -1.30 0.86 7.46
CA VAL A 58 -1.64 2.24 7.06
C VAL A 58 -3.14 2.56 7.06
N LEU A 59 -4.00 1.54 7.06
CA LEU A 59 -5.45 1.75 7.05
C LEU A 59 -5.95 2.40 8.35
N PRO A 60 -7.00 3.23 8.28
CA PRO A 60 -7.76 3.64 9.45
C PRO A 60 -8.21 2.43 10.27
N LYS A 61 -8.29 2.59 11.60
CA LYS A 61 -8.61 1.48 12.52
C LYS A 61 -10.03 0.90 12.33
N ASP A 62 -10.87 1.57 11.57
CA ASP A 62 -12.25 1.19 11.29
C ASP A 62 -12.49 0.60 9.90
N GLU A 63 -11.43 0.38 9.11
CA GLU A 63 -11.49 -0.22 7.76
C GLU A 63 -11.10 -1.71 7.74
N PHE A 64 -11.88 -2.54 8.44
CA PHE A 64 -11.56 -3.97 8.61
C PHE A 64 -11.66 -4.80 7.33
N ASP A 65 -12.57 -4.45 6.41
CA ASP A 65 -12.87 -5.27 5.23
C ASP A 65 -11.88 -5.06 4.08
N TYR A 66 -11.15 -3.94 4.07
CA TYR A 66 -10.28 -3.55 2.94
C TYR A 66 -9.19 -4.58 2.65
N ILE A 67 -8.58 -5.17 3.68
CA ILE A 67 -7.50 -6.15 3.52
C ILE A 67 -8.01 -7.42 2.81
N GLU A 68 -9.23 -7.85 3.12
CA GLU A 68 -9.81 -9.03 2.48
C GLU A 68 -10.23 -8.71 1.04
N ASP A 69 -10.73 -7.50 0.79
CA ASP A 69 -11.01 -7.01 -0.57
C ASP A 69 -9.74 -6.97 -1.43
N VAL A 70 -8.61 -6.50 -0.88
CA VAL A 70 -7.30 -6.53 -1.57
C VAL A 70 -6.93 -7.97 -1.91
N LYS A 71 -6.97 -8.89 -0.94
CA LYS A 71 -6.64 -10.30 -1.18
C LYS A 71 -7.53 -10.92 -2.25
N GLN A 72 -8.82 -10.64 -2.22
CA GLN A 72 -9.75 -11.13 -3.23
C GLN A 72 -9.48 -10.50 -4.60
N ASN A 73 -9.15 -9.21 -4.66
CA ASN A 73 -8.80 -8.52 -5.90
C ASN A 73 -7.57 -9.14 -6.57
N TYR A 74 -6.54 -9.50 -5.80
CA TYR A 74 -5.36 -10.23 -6.28
C TYR A 74 -5.75 -11.57 -6.93
N LYS A 75 -6.55 -12.39 -6.24
CA LYS A 75 -7.01 -13.69 -6.76
C LYS A 75 -7.81 -13.53 -8.06
N ASP A 76 -8.78 -12.62 -8.05
CA ASP A 76 -9.64 -12.32 -9.20
C ASP A 76 -8.82 -11.82 -10.40
N PHE A 77 -7.85 -10.95 -10.15
CA PHE A 77 -6.98 -10.37 -11.18
C PHE A 77 -6.17 -11.45 -11.88
N PHE A 78 -5.45 -12.27 -11.12
CA PHE A 78 -4.62 -13.33 -11.69
C PHE A 78 -5.43 -14.43 -12.37
N GLN A 79 -6.57 -14.83 -11.78
CA GLN A 79 -7.48 -15.77 -12.43
C GLN A 79 -7.90 -15.28 -13.82
N LYS A 80 -8.33 -14.02 -13.92
CA LYS A 80 -8.83 -13.43 -15.17
C LYS A 80 -7.72 -13.15 -16.19
N ILE A 81 -6.53 -12.76 -15.76
CA ILE A 81 -5.40 -12.54 -16.68
C ILE A 81 -4.92 -13.84 -17.31
N CYS A 82 -4.85 -14.94 -16.55
CA CYS A 82 -4.45 -16.24 -17.08
C CYS A 82 -5.43 -16.81 -18.13
N GLU A 83 -6.67 -16.33 -18.16
CA GLU A 83 -7.67 -16.73 -19.15
C GLU A 83 -7.48 -16.03 -20.51
N ILE A 84 -6.67 -14.98 -20.59
CA ILE A 84 -6.45 -14.22 -21.83
C ILE A 84 -5.55 -15.00 -22.78
N LYS A 85 -5.99 -15.18 -24.03
CA LYS A 85 -5.26 -15.97 -25.05
C LYS A 85 -5.02 -15.20 -26.34
N ASN A 86 -6.10 -14.79 -27.00
CA ASN A 86 -6.07 -14.19 -28.34
C ASN A 86 -6.84 -12.85 -28.41
N GLU A 87 -7.41 -12.44 -27.28
CA GLU A 87 -8.17 -11.22 -27.12
C GLU A 87 -7.30 -9.99 -27.34
N THR A 88 -7.96 -8.89 -27.69
CA THR A 88 -7.34 -7.57 -27.71
C THR A 88 -7.47 -6.95 -26.33
N VAL A 89 -6.37 -6.48 -25.76
CA VAL A 89 -6.34 -5.94 -24.39
C VAL A 89 -6.10 -4.45 -24.44
N TYR A 90 -6.98 -3.68 -23.80
CA TYR A 90 -6.87 -2.23 -23.61
C TYR A 90 -6.63 -1.92 -22.14
N MET A 91 -5.43 -1.43 -21.80
CA MET A 91 -5.07 -0.99 -20.46
C MET A 91 -5.25 0.52 -20.32
N TRP A 92 -6.08 0.95 -19.38
CA TRP A 92 -6.43 2.36 -19.17
C TRP A 92 -5.60 2.96 -18.05
N TYR A 93 -4.96 4.10 -18.29
CA TYR A 93 -4.17 4.80 -17.28
C TYR A 93 -4.19 6.31 -17.50
N GLY A 94 -4.00 7.07 -16.42
CA GLY A 94 -3.66 8.49 -16.44
C GLY A 94 -2.21 8.70 -16.00
N GLU A 95 -1.69 9.91 -16.22
CA GLU A 95 -0.32 10.30 -15.86
C GLU A 95 -0.18 10.57 -14.36
N ASN A 96 -0.47 9.56 -13.55
CA ASN A 96 -0.35 9.57 -12.09
C ASN A 96 0.34 8.29 -11.61
N ALA A 97 1.00 8.34 -10.44
CA ALA A 97 1.79 7.21 -9.95
C ALA A 97 0.94 5.98 -9.64
N TYR A 98 -0.30 6.17 -9.16
CA TYR A 98 -1.22 5.08 -8.84
C TYR A 98 -1.48 4.19 -10.06
N GLU A 99 -1.99 4.77 -11.15
CA GLU A 99 -2.32 4.01 -12.36
C GLU A 99 -1.08 3.60 -13.15
N LEU A 100 0.00 4.38 -13.14
CA LEU A 100 1.24 3.99 -13.81
C LEU A 100 1.91 2.79 -13.11
N CYS A 101 1.94 2.75 -11.78
CA CYS A 101 2.45 1.57 -11.07
C CYS A 101 1.58 0.33 -11.33
N GLY A 102 0.25 0.48 -11.27
CA GLY A 102 -0.68 -0.59 -11.63
C GLY A 102 -0.51 -1.07 -13.07
N LEU A 103 -0.31 -0.15 -14.01
CA LEU A 103 -0.04 -0.45 -15.43
C LEU A 103 1.24 -1.25 -15.60
N MET A 104 2.36 -0.80 -15.04
CA MET A 104 3.64 -1.50 -15.14
C MET A 104 3.53 -2.91 -14.55
N TYR A 105 2.93 -3.03 -13.37
CA TYR A 105 2.73 -4.33 -12.72
C TYR A 105 1.84 -5.26 -13.57
N ALA A 106 0.73 -4.75 -14.12
CA ALA A 106 -0.17 -5.56 -14.93
C ALA A 106 0.46 -5.98 -16.27
N ILE A 107 1.23 -5.12 -16.93
CA ILE A 107 1.96 -5.46 -18.15
C ILE A 107 2.95 -6.61 -17.90
N LEU A 108 3.67 -6.55 -16.78
CA LEU A 108 4.64 -7.57 -16.42
C LEU A 108 4.00 -8.86 -15.88
N SER A 109 2.75 -8.78 -15.38
CA SER A 109 1.96 -9.92 -14.93
C SER A 109 1.29 -10.68 -16.08
N VAL A 110 1.05 -10.00 -17.19
CA VAL A 110 0.57 -10.63 -18.43
C VAL A 110 1.77 -11.33 -19.09
N GLU A 111 1.71 -12.66 -19.22
CA GLU A 111 2.73 -13.41 -19.97
C GLU A 111 2.91 -12.80 -21.38
N CYS A 112 4.16 -12.74 -21.88
CA CYS A 112 4.58 -12.09 -23.14
C CYS A 112 3.86 -12.56 -24.44
N ASN A 113 2.85 -13.42 -24.33
CA ASN A 113 2.12 -14.01 -25.44
C ASN A 113 0.91 -13.19 -25.92
N ILE A 114 0.54 -12.09 -25.25
CA ILE A 114 -0.55 -11.22 -25.74
C ILE A 114 -0.06 -10.35 -26.92
N LYS A 115 -0.39 -10.79 -28.14
CA LYS A 115 -0.02 -10.08 -29.38
C LYS A 115 -0.68 -8.72 -29.59
N ASN A 116 -1.82 -8.48 -28.93
CA ASN A 116 -2.69 -7.31 -29.17
C ASN A 116 -2.91 -6.52 -27.87
N LEU A 117 -1.81 -6.09 -27.27
CA LEU A 117 -1.80 -5.28 -26.05
C LEU A 117 -1.69 -3.79 -26.41
N TYR A 118 -2.63 -2.98 -25.93
CA TYR A 118 -2.66 -1.54 -26.14
C TYR A 118 -2.83 -0.80 -24.82
N ILE A 119 -2.19 0.35 -24.70
CA ILE A 119 -2.35 1.29 -23.60
C ILE A 119 -3.14 2.52 -24.06
N ILE A 120 -3.95 3.07 -23.16
CA ILE A 120 -4.80 4.23 -23.41
C ILE A 120 -4.57 5.25 -22.30
N ASN A 121 -3.88 6.34 -22.65
CA ASN A 121 -3.60 7.45 -21.76
C ASN A 121 -4.79 8.43 -21.72
N VAL A 122 -5.46 8.50 -20.57
CA VAL A 122 -6.63 9.36 -20.38
C VAL A 122 -6.26 10.82 -20.10
N SER A 123 -4.99 11.10 -19.83
CA SER A 123 -4.46 12.45 -19.68
C SER A 123 -4.20 13.12 -21.05
N ASN A 124 -4.39 12.43 -22.17
CA ASN A 124 -4.17 13.01 -23.50
C ASN A 124 -5.30 13.94 -23.98
N ILE A 125 -6.50 13.86 -23.41
CA ILE A 125 -7.66 14.64 -23.85
C ILE A 125 -8.01 15.70 -22.82
N THR A 126 -8.24 16.93 -23.29
CA THR A 126 -8.77 18.04 -22.50
C THR A 126 -10.17 18.38 -23.02
N TYR A 127 -11.16 18.32 -22.16
CA TYR A 127 -12.54 18.69 -22.48
C TYR A 127 -12.77 20.18 -22.19
N ASN A 128 -13.71 20.78 -22.92
CA ASN A 128 -14.12 22.18 -22.74
C ASN A 128 -12.95 23.19 -22.82
N LYS A 129 -11.95 22.90 -23.67
CA LYS A 129 -10.74 23.72 -23.81
C LYS A 129 -11.09 25.20 -24.09
N GLY A 130 -10.55 26.11 -23.28
CA GLY A 130 -10.80 27.55 -23.34
C GLY A 130 -12.07 28.03 -22.63
N LEU A 131 -12.81 27.14 -21.95
CA LEU A 131 -14.01 27.47 -21.18
C LEU A 131 -13.76 27.41 -19.66
N LYS A 132 -14.64 28.01 -18.87
CA LYS A 132 -14.54 28.05 -17.39
C LYS A 132 -14.53 26.65 -16.74
N ASN A 133 -15.10 25.66 -17.42
CA ASN A 133 -15.19 24.25 -17.00
C ASN A 133 -14.27 23.34 -17.83
N GLU A 134 -13.15 23.89 -18.34
CA GLU A 134 -12.06 23.08 -18.88
C GLU A 134 -11.62 22.04 -17.87
N TYR A 135 -11.56 20.77 -18.27
CA TYR A 135 -11.05 19.71 -17.42
C TYR A 135 -10.28 18.67 -18.22
N LYS A 136 -9.23 18.14 -17.60
CA LYS A 136 -8.41 17.05 -18.09
C LYS A 136 -8.43 15.95 -17.02
N PRO A 137 -8.88 14.72 -17.33
CA PRO A 137 -8.88 13.64 -16.34
C PRO A 137 -7.48 13.41 -15.77
N ARG A 138 -7.37 13.39 -14.44
CA ARG A 138 -6.12 13.07 -13.72
C ARG A 138 -5.87 11.57 -13.66
N TYR A 139 -6.94 10.80 -13.60
CA TYR A 139 -6.94 9.35 -13.60
C TYR A 139 -8.22 8.83 -14.28
N SER A 140 -8.26 7.55 -14.63
CA SER A 140 -9.36 7.00 -15.45
C SER A 140 -10.73 6.96 -14.74
N GLY A 141 -10.76 7.05 -13.42
CA GLY A 141 -11.99 7.11 -12.63
C GLY A 141 -12.72 8.46 -12.68
N GLU A 142 -12.08 9.53 -13.19
CA GLU A 142 -12.75 10.82 -13.41
C GLU A 142 -13.51 10.88 -14.75
N ILE A 143 -13.50 9.79 -15.53
CA ILE A 143 -14.13 9.71 -16.85
C ILE A 143 -15.55 9.19 -16.68
N VAL A 144 -16.52 9.96 -17.16
CA VAL A 144 -17.91 9.50 -17.25
C VAL A 144 -18.05 8.43 -18.35
N PRO A 145 -18.92 7.43 -18.17
CA PRO A 145 -19.03 6.27 -19.07
C PRO A 145 -19.11 6.59 -20.57
N GLU A 146 -19.87 7.64 -20.94
CA GLU A 146 -20.08 8.06 -22.34
C GLU A 146 -18.81 8.56 -23.03
N LYS A 147 -17.79 8.96 -22.25
CA LYS A 147 -16.56 9.57 -22.76
C LYS A 147 -15.40 8.60 -22.94
N PHE A 148 -15.52 7.33 -22.51
CA PHE A 148 -14.44 6.36 -22.71
C PHE A 148 -14.11 6.15 -24.20
N ILE A 149 -15.12 6.19 -25.08
CA ILE A 149 -14.96 5.99 -26.52
C ILE A 149 -14.03 7.04 -27.17
N ASP A 150 -13.97 8.25 -26.63
CA ASP A 150 -13.16 9.36 -27.17
C ASP A 150 -11.66 9.02 -27.14
N PHE A 151 -11.23 8.23 -26.15
CA PHE A 151 -9.83 7.86 -25.94
C PHE A 151 -9.37 6.65 -26.75
N ILE A 152 -10.30 5.86 -27.33
CA ILE A 152 -9.97 4.65 -28.09
C ILE A 152 -9.12 4.97 -29.32
N LYS A 153 -9.26 6.18 -29.89
CA LYS A 153 -8.46 6.66 -31.02
C LYS A 153 -7.01 6.93 -30.67
N SER A 154 -6.70 7.22 -29.40
CA SER A 154 -5.34 7.45 -28.89
C SER A 154 -4.67 6.18 -28.36
N LYS A 155 -5.27 5.00 -28.55
CA LYS A 155 -4.65 3.74 -28.11
C LYS A 155 -3.32 3.52 -28.82
N THR A 156 -2.31 3.15 -28.05
CA THR A 156 -0.97 2.86 -28.57
C THR A 156 -0.68 1.40 -28.30
N LYS A 157 -0.21 0.68 -29.33
CA LYS A 157 0.18 -0.72 -29.18
C LYS A 157 1.51 -0.77 -28.43
N ILE A 158 1.64 -1.66 -27.45
CA ILE A 158 2.92 -1.89 -26.78
C ILE A 158 3.84 -2.63 -27.76
N ASP A 159 4.98 -2.03 -28.06
CA ASP A 159 6.09 -2.66 -28.79
C ASP A 159 7.19 -3.14 -27.84
N GLU A 160 8.21 -3.79 -28.40
CA GLU A 160 9.31 -4.38 -27.64
C GLU A 160 10.13 -3.31 -26.89
N GLU A 161 10.35 -2.15 -27.51
CA GLU A 161 11.05 -1.03 -26.89
C GLU A 161 10.29 -0.49 -25.68
N THR A 162 9.00 -0.22 -25.83
CA THR A 162 8.13 0.25 -24.74
C THR A 162 8.07 -0.77 -23.60
N PHE A 163 7.94 -2.06 -23.92
CA PHE A 163 7.92 -3.13 -22.93
C PHE A 163 9.22 -3.19 -22.13
N ASN A 164 10.38 -3.12 -22.80
CA ASN A 164 11.68 -3.14 -22.13
C ASN A 164 11.87 -1.90 -21.24
N ASN A 165 11.47 -0.72 -21.71
CA ASN A 165 11.50 0.51 -20.90
C ASN A 165 10.64 0.39 -19.63
N ILE A 166 9.45 -0.21 -19.73
CA ILE A 166 8.57 -0.47 -18.59
C ILE A 166 9.21 -1.46 -17.61
N LYS A 167 9.81 -2.53 -18.14
CA LYS A 167 10.50 -3.54 -17.33
C LYS A 167 11.67 -2.94 -16.55
N GLU A 168 12.52 -2.15 -17.22
CA GLU A 168 13.66 -1.48 -16.59
C GLU A 168 13.22 -0.50 -15.51
N LEU A 169 12.21 0.34 -15.81
CA LEU A 169 11.67 1.28 -14.83
C LEU A 169 11.07 0.56 -13.62
N TRP A 170 10.28 -0.49 -13.85
CA TRP A 170 9.69 -1.26 -12.75
C TRP A 170 10.77 -1.91 -11.89
N SER A 171 11.75 -2.59 -12.49
CA SER A 171 12.87 -3.19 -11.74
C SER A 171 13.62 -2.15 -10.90
N LYS A 172 13.88 -0.96 -11.46
CA LYS A 172 14.49 0.14 -10.70
C LYS A 172 13.63 0.54 -9.48
N LEU A 173 12.32 0.72 -9.65
CA LEU A 173 11.42 1.08 -8.55
C LEU A 173 11.33 -0.03 -7.49
N GLN A 174 11.44 -1.30 -7.90
CA GLN A 174 11.52 -2.45 -6.98
C GLN A 174 12.83 -2.49 -6.19
N GLU A 175 13.95 -2.13 -6.82
CA GLU A 175 15.25 -2.00 -6.15
C GLU A 175 15.26 -0.84 -5.15
N GLU A 176 14.69 0.32 -5.53
CA GLU A 176 14.58 1.49 -4.66
C GLU A 176 13.61 1.25 -3.48
N ASN A 177 12.52 0.51 -3.73
CA ASN A 177 11.53 0.07 -2.74
C ASN A 177 11.02 1.14 -1.76
N THR A 178 11.02 2.41 -2.15
CA THR A 178 10.55 3.49 -1.27
C THR A 178 9.07 3.35 -0.96
N LEU A 179 8.60 3.85 0.19
CA LEU A 179 7.19 3.75 0.57
C LEU A 179 6.29 4.73 -0.19
N PHE A 180 6.84 5.66 -0.97
CA PHE A 180 6.06 6.61 -1.75
C PHE A 180 6.68 6.91 -3.10
N ARG A 181 5.82 7.05 -4.12
CA ARG A 181 6.18 7.27 -5.51
C ARG A 181 5.24 8.32 -6.09
N ILE A 182 5.79 9.21 -6.89
CA ILE A 182 5.02 10.28 -7.56
C ILE A 182 5.24 10.20 -9.07
N CYS A 183 4.34 10.85 -9.83
CA CYS A 183 4.50 11.00 -11.26
C CYS A 183 4.99 12.42 -11.55
N GLU A 184 6.18 12.54 -12.13
CA GLU A 184 6.71 13.79 -12.65
C GLU A 184 6.93 13.66 -14.15
N ASN A 185 6.29 14.56 -14.92
CA ASN A 185 6.40 14.59 -16.39
C ASN A 185 6.12 13.23 -17.06
N GLY A 186 5.12 12.50 -16.56
CA GLY A 186 4.72 11.19 -17.10
C GLY A 186 5.61 10.02 -16.68
N LYS A 187 6.57 10.23 -15.78
CA LYS A 187 7.46 9.18 -15.25
C LYS A 187 7.25 9.02 -13.75
N VAL A 188 7.19 7.76 -13.31
CA VAL A 188 7.15 7.43 -11.89
C VAL A 188 8.55 7.55 -11.31
N ILE A 189 8.67 8.25 -10.19
CA ILE A 189 9.90 8.38 -9.41
C ILE A 189 9.64 8.04 -7.95
N SER A 190 10.64 7.45 -7.30
CA SER A 190 10.65 7.20 -5.86
C SER A 190 10.96 8.49 -5.09
N VAL A 191 10.21 8.74 -4.03
CA VAL A 191 10.43 9.84 -3.08
C VAL A 191 10.36 9.32 -1.65
N SER A 192 10.77 10.13 -0.67
CA SER A 192 10.56 9.78 0.74
C SER A 192 9.06 9.80 1.08
N GLU A 193 8.67 8.95 2.02
CA GLU A 193 7.33 8.90 2.59
C GLU A 193 6.87 10.24 3.18
N ASP A 194 7.79 11.08 3.65
CA ASP A 194 7.50 12.38 4.25
C ASP A 194 7.38 13.52 3.23
N TYR A 195 7.46 13.22 1.93
CA TYR A 195 7.44 14.20 0.84
C TYR A 195 6.24 15.16 0.91
N LEU A 196 5.09 14.68 1.41
CA LEU A 196 3.86 15.47 1.55
C LEU A 196 3.68 16.11 2.93
N ASP A 197 4.54 15.86 3.91
CA ASP A 197 4.32 16.29 5.30
C ASP A 197 4.17 17.82 5.41
N GLU A 198 5.09 18.60 4.83
CA GLU A 198 5.01 20.07 4.85
C GLU A 198 3.78 20.60 4.13
N PHE A 199 3.39 19.96 3.02
CA PHE A 199 2.16 20.31 2.31
C PHE A 199 0.91 20.04 3.16
N ILE A 200 0.85 18.89 3.83
CA ILE A 200 -0.26 18.51 4.72
C ILE A 200 -0.31 19.46 5.93
N LEU A 201 0.84 19.78 6.53
CA LEU A 201 0.94 20.72 7.65
C LEU A 201 0.41 22.11 7.29
N GLY A 202 0.56 22.55 6.03
CA GLY A 202 -0.02 23.81 5.54
C GLY A 202 -1.55 23.91 5.66
N TYR A 203 -2.26 22.77 5.80
CA TYR A 203 -3.71 22.73 6.05
C TYR A 203 -4.07 22.53 7.52
N THR A 204 -3.07 22.34 8.39
CA THR A 204 -3.26 22.36 9.84
C THR A 204 -3.23 23.80 10.36
N ASN A 205 -3.76 24.03 11.56
CA ASN A 205 -3.92 25.37 12.11
C ASN A 205 -3.57 25.38 13.61
N GLU A 206 -3.44 26.58 14.18
CA GLU A 206 -3.33 26.79 15.65
C GLU A 206 -4.59 26.38 16.44
N LYS A 207 -5.69 26.07 15.76
CA LYS A 207 -6.94 25.61 16.38
C LYS A 207 -7.28 24.21 15.89
N PHE A 208 -7.86 23.41 16.79
CA PHE A 208 -8.38 22.09 16.46
C PHE A 208 -9.42 22.16 15.32
N ARG A 209 -9.21 21.35 14.28
CA ARG A 209 -10.12 21.17 13.14
C ARG A 209 -10.30 19.69 12.86
N LYS A 210 -11.45 19.29 12.32
CA LYS A 210 -11.73 17.88 11.97
C LYS A 210 -10.66 17.33 11.03
N ALA A 211 -10.11 16.15 11.36
CA ALA A 211 -9.08 15.50 10.55
C ALA A 211 -9.59 15.23 9.13
N ALA A 212 -10.81 14.72 8.97
CA ALA A 212 -11.44 14.53 7.66
C ALA A 212 -11.49 15.81 6.80
N ARG A 213 -11.62 16.99 7.43
CA ARG A 213 -11.61 18.28 6.70
C ARG A 213 -10.21 18.63 6.21
N ILE A 214 -9.19 18.41 7.03
CA ILE A 214 -7.79 18.64 6.68
C ILE A 214 -7.36 17.68 5.57
N VAL A 215 -7.67 16.40 5.70
CA VAL A 215 -7.41 15.37 4.67
C VAL A 215 -8.09 15.75 3.35
N GLY A 216 -9.38 16.12 3.39
CA GLY A 216 -10.11 16.52 2.19
C GLY A 216 -9.58 17.79 1.52
N GLU A 217 -9.10 18.76 2.31
CA GLU A 217 -8.44 19.97 1.77
C GLU A 217 -7.09 19.63 1.13
N ALA A 218 -6.24 18.86 1.81
CA ALA A 218 -4.97 18.39 1.26
C ALA A 218 -5.17 17.59 -0.04
N LEU A 219 -6.13 16.65 -0.06
CA LEU A 219 -6.50 15.88 -1.24
C LEU A 219 -6.98 16.77 -2.39
N GLY A 220 -7.88 17.73 -2.09
CA GLY A 220 -8.48 18.60 -3.09
C GLY A 220 -7.50 19.59 -3.74
N TYR A 221 -6.50 20.06 -2.99
CA TYR A 221 -5.48 20.99 -3.48
C TYR A 221 -4.17 20.31 -3.90
N SER A 222 -4.03 19.00 -3.69
CA SER A 222 -2.84 18.27 -4.13
C SER A 222 -2.72 18.32 -5.65
N LYS A 223 -1.52 18.67 -6.13
CA LYS A 223 -1.18 18.62 -7.56
C LYS A 223 -0.91 17.22 -8.06
N ILE A 224 -0.52 16.31 -7.16
CA ILE A 224 -0.30 14.90 -7.46
C ILE A 224 -1.50 14.08 -7.01
N HIS A 225 -1.73 12.94 -7.66
CA HIS A 225 -2.68 11.96 -7.15
C HIS A 225 -2.11 11.31 -5.87
N VAL A 226 -2.93 11.25 -4.83
CA VAL A 226 -2.63 10.59 -3.55
C VAL A 226 -3.95 10.19 -2.91
N SER A 227 -3.99 9.08 -2.18
CA SER A 227 -5.18 8.64 -1.45
C SER A 227 -5.37 9.42 -0.14
N ASP A 228 -6.63 9.55 0.28
CA ASP A 228 -6.97 10.04 1.62
C ASP A 228 -6.40 9.13 2.71
N THR A 229 -6.39 7.81 2.50
CA THR A 229 -5.71 6.84 3.37
C THR A 229 -4.23 7.19 3.57
N PHE A 230 -3.48 7.46 2.50
CA PHE A 230 -2.07 7.79 2.61
C PHE A 230 -1.85 9.13 3.32
N ILE A 231 -2.62 10.17 2.98
CA ILE A 231 -2.56 11.47 3.67
C ILE A 231 -2.83 11.28 5.17
N PHE A 232 -3.86 10.50 5.51
CA PHE A 232 -4.22 10.27 6.90
C PHE A 232 -3.16 9.47 7.64
N TRP A 233 -2.59 8.43 7.03
CA TRP A 233 -1.42 7.73 7.58
C TRP A 233 -0.26 8.69 7.86
N ARG A 234 0.07 9.60 6.93
CA ARG A 234 1.10 10.63 7.17
C ARG A 234 0.76 11.56 8.33
N ILE A 235 -0.51 11.92 8.51
CA ILE A 235 -0.96 12.68 9.69
C ILE A 235 -0.71 11.89 10.98
N LEU A 236 -1.04 10.59 11.00
CA LEU A 236 -0.80 9.74 12.17
C LEU A 236 0.70 9.66 12.50
N GLU A 237 1.55 9.52 11.48
CA GLU A 237 3.01 9.55 11.63
C GLU A 237 3.47 10.90 12.19
N MET A 238 2.98 12.02 11.65
CA MET A 238 3.30 13.36 12.15
C MET A 238 2.81 13.63 13.58
N ILE A 239 1.71 12.99 14.02
CA ILE A 239 1.29 13.02 15.43
C ILE A 239 2.33 12.31 16.31
N GLN A 240 2.82 11.14 15.89
CA GLN A 240 3.88 10.43 16.63
C GLN A 240 5.20 11.23 16.66
N LEU A 241 5.50 11.95 15.57
CA LEU A 241 6.63 12.90 15.51
C LEU A 241 6.44 14.13 16.40
N GLY A 242 5.24 14.35 16.96
CA GLY A 242 4.91 15.53 17.75
C GLY A 242 4.70 16.80 16.92
N LYS A 243 4.58 16.71 15.59
CA LYS A 243 4.30 17.84 14.69
C LYS A 243 2.83 18.26 14.72
N ILE A 244 1.94 17.33 15.04
CA ILE A 244 0.49 17.54 15.11
C ILE A 244 -0.02 17.06 16.47
N GLU A 245 -0.79 17.90 17.15
CA GLU A 245 -1.59 17.52 18.31
C GLU A 245 -2.96 16.99 17.85
N TYR A 246 -3.53 16.04 18.58
CA TYR A 246 -4.86 15.50 18.27
C TYR A 246 -5.80 15.39 19.48
N LYS A 247 -7.10 15.36 19.20
CA LYS A 247 -8.18 14.99 20.12
C LYS A 247 -9.08 13.96 19.45
N GLY A 248 -9.82 13.19 20.26
CA GLY A 248 -10.71 12.13 19.80
C GLY A 248 -10.02 10.76 19.75
N THR A 249 -10.61 9.81 19.03
CA THR A 249 -10.10 8.44 18.94
C THR A 249 -8.99 8.32 17.91
N PHE A 250 -7.77 8.00 18.36
CA PHE A 250 -6.61 7.86 17.48
C PHE A 250 -6.83 6.78 16.41
N GLY A 251 -6.55 7.13 15.16
CA GLY A 251 -6.68 6.22 14.01
C GLY A 251 -8.09 6.15 13.40
N ILE A 252 -9.07 6.90 13.93
CA ILE A 252 -10.41 7.01 13.34
C ILE A 252 -10.60 8.44 12.79
N MET A 253 -10.40 8.62 11.49
CA MET A 253 -10.33 9.94 10.82
C MET A 253 -11.53 10.85 11.13
N ARG A 254 -12.75 10.30 11.17
CA ARG A 254 -13.99 11.06 11.44
C ARG A 254 -14.11 11.56 12.88
N GLU A 255 -13.45 10.90 13.82
CA GLU A 255 -13.51 11.23 15.25
C GLU A 255 -12.36 12.15 15.69
N MET A 256 -11.29 12.21 14.89
CA MET A 256 -10.12 13.01 15.20
C MET A 256 -10.30 14.50 14.87
N GLU A 257 -9.72 15.33 15.73
CA GLU A 257 -9.46 16.74 15.48
C GLU A 257 -7.96 17.01 15.62
N LEU A 258 -7.41 17.85 14.74
CA LEU A 258 -5.98 18.09 14.62
C LEU A 258 -5.66 19.58 14.83
N LYS A 259 -4.55 19.85 15.50
CA LYS A 259 -3.95 21.18 15.67
C LYS A 259 -2.45 21.06 15.34
N GLN A 260 -1.87 22.05 14.68
CA GLN A 260 -0.42 22.11 14.53
C GLN A 260 0.23 22.30 15.91
N ALA A 261 1.30 21.55 16.21
CA ALA A 261 2.03 21.68 17.45
C ALA A 261 2.91 22.95 17.46
N GLU A 262 3.07 23.58 18.62
CA GLU A 262 3.99 24.72 18.83
C GLU A 262 5.28 24.23 19.52
N GLY A 263 6.48 24.48 18.93
CA GLY A 263 7.78 24.29 19.60
C GLY A 263 8.72 23.21 19.02
N ILE A 264 9.71 22.80 19.83
CA ILE A 264 10.70 21.75 19.49
C ILE A 264 10.00 20.38 19.50
N TYR A 265 10.08 19.67 18.38
CA TYR A 265 9.37 18.41 18.16
C TYR A 265 10.03 17.26 18.93
N ILE A 266 9.30 16.69 19.87
CA ILE A 266 9.68 15.47 20.58
C ILE A 266 8.95 14.30 19.91
N ARG A 267 9.70 13.42 19.24
CA ARG A 267 9.15 12.18 18.69
C ARG A 267 8.83 11.21 19.83
N ASN A 268 7.55 10.89 19.99
CA ASN A 268 7.07 9.94 20.99
C ASN A 268 6.94 8.56 20.32
N TYR A 269 7.89 7.68 20.63
CA TYR A 269 7.91 6.32 20.04
C TYR A 269 7.04 5.32 20.80
N ASN A 270 6.86 5.49 22.12
CA ASN A 270 6.07 4.59 22.99
C ASN A 270 6.23 3.10 22.67
N LYS A 271 7.48 2.65 22.48
CA LYS A 271 7.78 1.27 22.13
C LYS A 271 8.87 0.69 23.00
N LEU A 272 8.85 -0.63 23.14
CA LEU A 272 9.93 -1.37 23.77
C LEU A 272 11.17 -1.33 22.87
N VAL A 273 12.32 -1.04 23.46
CA VAL A 273 13.62 -0.97 22.75
C VAL A 273 14.66 -1.79 23.51
N ARG A 274 15.68 -2.28 22.80
CA ARG A 274 16.83 -2.97 23.41
C ARG A 274 17.62 -2.04 24.33
N ASP A 275 18.27 -2.60 25.34
CA ASP A 275 18.99 -1.88 26.41
C ASP A 275 20.03 -0.86 25.92
N ASN A 276 20.63 -1.10 24.76
CA ASN A 276 21.66 -0.22 24.20
C ASN A 276 21.11 0.87 23.26
N ILE A 277 19.82 0.81 22.86
CA ILE A 277 19.21 1.83 22.00
C ILE A 277 19.27 3.23 22.62
N PRO A 278 19.00 3.43 23.93
CA PRO A 278 19.22 4.73 24.58
C PRO A 278 20.61 5.31 24.35
N LYS A 279 21.67 4.52 24.54
CA LYS A 279 23.06 4.97 24.37
C LYS A 279 23.40 5.30 22.92
N ILE A 280 22.85 4.56 21.97
CA ILE A 280 23.01 4.81 20.53
C ILE A 280 22.38 6.16 20.16
N ILE A 281 21.18 6.44 20.68
CA ILE A 281 20.47 7.72 20.45
C ILE A 281 21.24 8.89 21.08
N GLU A 282 21.81 8.73 22.29
CA GLU A 282 22.64 9.75 22.93
C GLU A 282 23.93 10.03 22.15
N ALA A 283 24.58 8.99 21.63
CA ALA A 283 25.80 9.11 20.82
C ALA A 283 25.56 9.88 19.50
N ASP A 284 24.34 9.79 18.96
CA ASP A 284 23.85 10.56 17.82
C ASP A 284 23.55 12.04 18.15
N GLY A 285 23.75 12.47 19.41
CA GLY A 285 23.50 13.85 19.86
C GLY A 285 22.03 14.21 20.03
N LYS A 286 21.14 13.21 20.12
CA LYS A 286 19.69 13.41 20.30
C LYS A 286 19.33 13.36 21.78
N GLU A 287 18.43 14.24 22.22
CA GLU A 287 17.82 14.16 23.54
C GLU A 287 16.73 13.08 23.55
N LEU A 288 16.69 12.24 24.59
CA LEU A 288 15.66 11.21 24.75
C LEU A 288 15.07 11.19 26.16
N LYS A 289 13.87 10.63 26.27
CA LYS A 289 13.20 10.29 27.53
C LYS A 289 12.75 8.85 27.48
N PHE A 290 13.08 8.08 28.51
CA PHE A 290 12.63 6.70 28.67
C PHE A 290 12.32 6.43 30.14
N ARG A 291 11.59 5.35 30.41
CA ARG A 291 11.33 4.82 31.74
C ARG A 291 11.41 3.30 31.71
N ARG A 292 11.57 2.70 32.88
CA ARG A 292 11.44 1.24 33.03
C ARG A 292 9.95 0.90 33.15
N LEU A 293 9.56 -0.21 32.52
CA LEU A 293 8.19 -0.73 32.61
C LEU A 293 8.09 -1.63 33.85
N GLU A 294 6.90 -1.67 34.45
CA GLU A 294 6.57 -2.67 35.48
C GLU A 294 6.24 -4.01 34.81
N ASP A 295 6.26 -5.11 35.56
CA ASP A 295 6.16 -6.48 35.02
C ASP A 295 4.95 -6.70 34.11
N GLU A 296 3.75 -6.25 34.51
CA GLU A 296 2.51 -6.42 33.73
C GLU A 296 2.56 -5.65 32.41
N GLU A 297 2.99 -4.38 32.46
CA GLU A 297 3.13 -3.53 31.28
C GLU A 297 4.26 -4.01 30.36
N TYR A 298 5.32 -4.58 30.92
CA TYR A 298 6.43 -5.13 30.15
C TYR A 298 5.99 -6.31 29.30
N LEU A 299 5.14 -7.20 29.84
CA LEU A 299 4.62 -8.33 29.08
C LEU A 299 3.73 -7.88 27.91
N GLU A 300 2.84 -6.90 28.15
CA GLU A 300 2.03 -6.30 27.07
C GLU A 300 2.92 -5.69 25.98
N ALA A 301 3.96 -4.93 26.37
CA ALA A 301 4.90 -4.33 25.44
C ALA A 301 5.74 -5.37 24.66
N LEU A 302 6.06 -6.52 25.28
CA LEU A 302 6.73 -7.63 24.61
C LEU A 302 5.83 -8.31 23.58
N ASP A 303 4.54 -8.49 23.88
CA ASP A 303 3.57 -9.06 22.94
C ASP A 303 3.34 -8.10 21.74
N GLU A 304 3.26 -6.79 21.99
CA GLU A 304 3.25 -5.77 20.93
C GLU A 304 4.53 -5.81 20.09
N LYS A 305 5.69 -5.92 20.75
CA LYS A 305 6.99 -5.99 20.08
C LYS A 305 7.09 -7.24 19.20
N LEU A 306 6.62 -8.39 19.67
CA LEU A 306 6.58 -9.62 18.88
C LEU A 306 5.74 -9.44 17.60
N HIS A 307 4.64 -8.71 17.68
CA HIS A 307 3.83 -8.38 16.51
C HIS A 307 4.55 -7.41 15.57
N GLU A 308 5.21 -6.36 16.09
CA GLU A 308 6.06 -5.43 15.32
C GLU A 308 7.10 -6.21 14.50
N GLU A 309 7.92 -7.05 15.15
CA GLU A 309 9.01 -7.79 14.48
C GLU A 309 8.48 -8.81 13.46
N MET A 310 7.34 -9.48 13.73
CA MET A 310 6.71 -10.37 12.74
C MET A 310 6.23 -9.60 11.51
N MET A 311 5.71 -8.39 11.69
CA MET A 311 5.30 -7.52 10.59
C MET A 311 6.52 -7.03 9.81
N GLU A 312 7.61 -6.65 10.48
CA GLU A 312 8.86 -6.23 9.84
C GLU A 312 9.51 -7.37 9.04
N TYR A 313 9.57 -8.59 9.59
CA TYR A 313 10.01 -9.78 8.86
C TYR A 313 9.25 -9.97 7.54
N SER A 314 7.92 -9.84 7.57
CA SER A 314 7.13 -9.99 6.36
C SER A 314 7.28 -8.83 5.37
N LEU A 315 7.46 -7.59 5.86
CA LEU A 315 7.66 -6.41 5.01
C LEU A 315 9.05 -6.38 4.37
N ASN A 316 10.07 -6.89 5.07
CA ASN A 316 11.47 -6.89 4.65
C ASN A 316 11.88 -8.19 3.95
N ASN A 317 10.97 -8.79 3.18
CA ASN A 317 11.21 -9.99 2.35
C ASN A 317 11.82 -11.17 3.12
N GLY A 318 11.47 -11.34 4.39
CA GLY A 318 11.95 -12.43 5.22
C GLY A 318 13.43 -12.30 5.62
N SER A 319 13.92 -11.07 5.82
CA SER A 319 15.29 -10.79 6.26
C SER A 319 15.68 -11.61 7.49
N THR A 320 16.92 -12.11 7.49
CA THR A 320 17.48 -12.88 8.60
C THR A 320 17.69 -12.04 9.87
N GLU A 321 17.83 -10.73 9.73
CA GLU A 321 17.96 -9.80 10.86
C GLU A 321 16.66 -9.74 11.66
N GLU A 322 15.53 -9.64 10.98
CA GLU A 322 14.19 -9.64 11.61
C GLU A 322 13.88 -10.97 12.31
N LEU A 323 14.36 -12.09 11.77
CA LEU A 323 14.26 -13.39 12.46
C LEU A 323 15.04 -13.41 13.77
N ALA A 324 16.22 -12.77 13.81
CA ALA A 324 17.00 -12.65 15.04
C ALA A 324 16.26 -11.76 16.06
N ASP A 325 15.60 -10.71 15.60
CA ASP A 325 14.83 -9.80 16.45
C ASP A 325 13.58 -10.50 17.01
N ILE A 326 12.85 -11.29 16.20
CA ILE A 326 11.76 -12.17 16.67
C ILE A 326 12.25 -13.14 17.76
N VAL A 327 13.40 -13.80 17.54
CA VAL A 327 13.96 -14.76 18.51
C VAL A 327 14.35 -14.07 19.82
N GLU A 328 14.92 -12.87 19.75
CA GLU A 328 15.27 -12.09 20.94
C GLU A 328 14.02 -11.75 21.77
N VAL A 329 12.93 -11.35 21.12
CA VAL A 329 11.65 -11.08 21.81
C VAL A 329 11.08 -12.36 22.44
N ILE A 330 11.17 -13.50 21.75
CA ILE A 330 10.74 -14.80 22.32
C ILE A 330 11.55 -15.12 23.59
N TYR A 331 12.87 -14.93 23.58
CA TYR A 331 13.70 -15.17 24.76
C TYR A 331 13.35 -14.25 25.92
N ALA A 332 13.10 -12.96 25.66
CA ALA A 332 12.65 -12.02 26.68
C ALA A 332 11.29 -12.43 27.29
N ILE A 333 10.35 -12.93 26.47
CA ILE A 333 9.06 -13.46 26.95
C ILE A 333 9.25 -14.72 27.81
N LEU A 334 10.14 -15.64 27.41
CA LEU A 334 10.44 -16.85 28.18
C LEU A 334 11.04 -16.50 29.54
N GLU A 335 12.01 -15.59 29.57
CA GLU A 335 12.65 -15.11 30.80
C GLU A 335 11.62 -14.48 31.74
N HIS A 336 10.78 -13.58 31.23
CA HIS A 336 9.72 -12.95 32.03
C HIS A 336 8.71 -13.98 32.59
N LYS A 337 8.38 -15.02 31.81
CA LYS A 337 7.50 -16.12 32.25
C LYS A 337 8.21 -17.15 33.15
N ASN A 338 9.49 -16.95 33.48
CA ASN A 338 10.34 -17.89 34.22
C ASN A 338 10.39 -19.29 33.57
N ILE A 339 10.36 -19.34 32.23
CA ILE A 339 10.49 -20.59 31.47
C ILE A 339 11.93 -20.72 30.99
N ASP A 340 12.61 -21.77 31.45
CA ASP A 340 13.96 -22.07 31.02
C ASP A 340 14.01 -22.45 29.53
N ILE A 341 15.02 -21.96 28.81
CA ILE A 341 15.20 -22.22 27.37
C ILE A 341 15.30 -23.72 27.09
N THR A 342 15.93 -24.51 27.97
CA THR A 342 16.03 -25.96 27.78
C THR A 342 14.68 -26.66 27.98
N GLU A 343 13.83 -26.14 28.86
CA GLU A 343 12.46 -26.62 29.04
C GLU A 343 11.59 -26.27 27.82
N PHE A 344 11.65 -25.03 27.34
CA PHE A 344 10.99 -24.62 26.11
C PHE A 344 11.42 -25.48 24.92
N GLU A 345 12.72 -25.75 24.79
CA GLU A 345 13.26 -26.58 23.71
C GLU A 345 12.78 -28.03 23.81
N LYS A 346 12.65 -28.59 25.03
CA LYS A 346 12.02 -29.91 25.23
C LYS A 346 10.58 -29.92 24.73
N ILE A 347 9.79 -28.89 25.04
CA ILE A 347 8.39 -28.77 24.57
C ILE A 347 8.35 -28.68 23.04
N ARG A 348 9.21 -27.86 22.44
CA ARG A 348 9.33 -27.71 20.98
C ARG A 348 9.68 -29.03 20.30
N LEU A 349 10.68 -29.76 20.82
CA LEU A 349 11.10 -31.05 20.29
C LEU A 349 10.05 -32.14 20.49
N GLN A 350 9.33 -32.16 21.62
CA GLN A 350 8.20 -33.07 21.82
C GLN A 350 7.09 -32.84 20.80
N LYS A 351 6.68 -31.58 20.59
CA LYS A 351 5.71 -31.21 19.53
C LYS A 351 6.20 -31.65 18.15
N LYS A 352 7.49 -31.44 17.85
CA LYS A 352 8.11 -31.89 16.58
C LYS A 352 8.12 -33.40 16.43
N ASN A 353 8.29 -34.16 17.51
CA ASN A 353 8.25 -35.63 17.47
C ASN A 353 6.83 -36.17 17.28
N ILE A 354 5.83 -35.55 17.91
CA ILE A 354 4.42 -35.99 17.83
C ILE A 354 3.79 -35.56 16.49
N ASN A 355 3.95 -34.30 16.10
CA ASN A 355 3.26 -33.70 14.96
C ASN A 355 4.12 -33.63 13.69
N GLY A 356 5.40 -34.01 13.77
CA GLY A 356 6.38 -33.71 12.72
C GLY A 356 6.83 -32.25 12.74
N GLY A 357 7.69 -31.89 11.79
CA GLY A 357 8.05 -30.50 11.50
C GLY A 357 7.55 -30.09 10.13
N PHE A 358 7.82 -28.86 9.72
CA PHE A 358 7.38 -28.32 8.43
C PHE A 358 8.20 -28.78 7.21
N LYS A 359 8.94 -29.91 7.32
CA LYS A 359 9.82 -30.41 6.24
C LYS A 359 9.05 -30.92 5.02
N GLU A 360 7.87 -31.49 5.23
CA GLU A 360 7.03 -32.07 4.17
C GLU A 360 6.24 -31.01 3.38
N LYS A 361 6.29 -29.73 3.77
CA LYS A 361 5.61 -28.60 3.10
C LYS A 361 4.11 -28.80 2.87
N LEU A 362 3.45 -29.45 3.82
CA LEU A 362 2.01 -29.77 3.73
C LEU A 362 1.17 -28.53 4.04
N PHE A 363 0.18 -28.25 3.18
CA PHE A 363 -0.85 -27.22 3.38
C PHE A 363 -2.22 -27.90 3.47
N LEU A 364 -2.95 -27.67 4.55
CA LEU A 364 -4.25 -28.31 4.79
C LEU A 364 -5.38 -27.48 4.17
N GLU A 365 -5.97 -27.97 3.08
CA GLU A 365 -7.02 -27.22 2.36
C GLU A 365 -8.43 -27.47 2.92
N THR A 366 -8.80 -28.72 3.23
CA THR A 366 -10.13 -29.04 3.78
C THR A 366 -10.08 -30.22 4.75
N VAL A 367 -10.98 -30.21 5.74
CA VAL A 367 -11.27 -31.35 6.60
C VAL A 367 -12.78 -31.55 6.58
N ARG A 368 -13.26 -32.70 6.09
CA ARG A 368 -14.66 -33.09 6.24
C ARG A 368 -14.77 -34.03 7.43
N LYS A 369 -15.60 -33.66 8.41
CA LYS A 369 -16.08 -34.63 9.39
C LYS A 369 -17.22 -35.44 8.74
N PRO A 370 -17.22 -36.78 8.90
CA PRO A 370 -18.29 -37.63 8.39
C PRO A 370 -19.65 -37.29 9.01
#